data_AF-A0A962SAW0-F1
#
_entry.id   AF-A0A962SAW0-F1
#
_cell.length_a   1.000
_cell.length_b   1.000
_cell.length_c   1.000
_cell.angle_alpha   90.00
_cell.angle_beta   90.00
_cell.angle_gamma   90.00
#
_symmetry.space_group_name_H-M   'P 1'
#
loop_
_entity.id
_entity.type
_entity.pdbx_description
1 polymer ?
#
loop_
_entity_poly.entity_id
_entity_poly.type
_entity_poly.pdbx_seq_one_letter_code
_entity_poly.pdbx_strand_id
1 'polypeptide(L)' 'MSTEQLGISGRIAKQFLTSQITPLLALVGFLLGLFAVMVTPREEEPQINVTFANVFVPFPGATANEV' A
#
# COMPACT_ATOMS: atom_id res chain seq x y z
N MET A 1 47.67 -0.32 -10.30
CA MET A 1 46.28 -0.71 -10.03
C MET A 1 45.40 0.35 -10.63
N SER A 2 44.69 0.04 -11.71
CA SER A 2 43.67 0.92 -12.29
C SER A 2 42.62 1.20 -11.22
N THR A 3 42.52 2.45 -10.78
CA THR A 3 41.41 2.91 -9.94
C THR A 3 40.14 2.83 -10.77
N GLU A 4 39.45 1.70 -10.73
CA GLU A 4 38.09 1.61 -11.25
C GLU A 4 37.25 2.67 -10.54
N GLN A 5 36.74 3.62 -11.31
CA GLN A 5 35.86 4.64 -10.79
C GLN A 5 34.54 3.96 -10.42
N LEU A 6 34.23 3.98 -9.12
CA LEU A 6 32.94 3.48 -8.63
C LEU A 6 31.80 4.21 -9.35
N GLY A 7 30.91 3.43 -9.95
CA GLY A 7 29.64 3.94 -10.48
C GLY A 7 28.76 4.51 -9.35
N ILE A 8 27.58 5.05 -9.71
CA ILE A 8 26.69 5.75 -8.77
C ILE A 8 26.37 4.87 -7.54
N SER A 9 25.97 3.62 -7.75
CA SER A 9 25.68 2.67 -6.65
C SER A 9 26.90 2.40 -5.77
N GLY A 10 28.10 2.29 -6.35
CA GLY A 10 29.34 2.07 -5.61
C GLY A 10 29.75 3.28 -4.76
N ARG A 11 29.49 4.50 -5.26
CA ARG A 11 29.72 5.74 -4.50
C ARG A 11 28.78 5.85 -3.31
N ILE A 12 27.51 5.50 -3.48
CA ILE A 12 26.52 5.45 -2.39
C ILE A 12 26.94 4.38 -1.37
N ALA A 13 27.21 3.15 -1.82
CA ALA A 13 27.63 2.07 -0.93
C ALA A 13 28.87 2.45 -0.10
N LYS A 14 29.87 3.11 -0.72
CA LYS A 14 31.06 3.60 -0.03
C LYS A 14 30.74 4.61 1.08
N GLN A 15 29.75 5.47 0.89
CA GLN A 15 29.32 6.44 1.91
C GLN A 15 28.65 5.76 3.12
N PHE A 16 27.90 4.68 2.90
CA PHE A 16 27.21 3.96 3.96
C PHE A 16 28.07 2.86 4.63
N LEU A 17 29.14 2.39 3.97
CA LEU A 17 29.96 1.25 4.43
C LEU A 17 30.57 1.45 5.82
N THR A 18 31.12 2.63 6.10
CA THR A 18 31.79 2.94 7.38
C THR A 18 31.00 3.92 8.23
N SER A 19 29.77 4.24 7.84
CA SER A 19 28.96 5.22 8.54
C SER A 19 28.27 4.60 9.76
N GLN A 20 28.51 5.20 10.92
CA GLN A 20 27.83 4.83 12.17
C GLN A 20 26.31 5.09 12.12
N ILE A 21 25.83 5.92 11.18
CA ILE A 21 24.42 6.22 11.01
C ILE A 21 23.66 5.11 10.26
N THR A 22 24.35 4.30 9.44
CA THR A 22 23.75 3.23 8.64
C THR A 22 22.95 2.23 9.49
N PRO A 23 23.50 1.66 10.59
CA PRO A 23 22.73 0.76 11.45
C PRO A 23 21.55 1.46 12.14
N LEU A 24 21.67 2.75 12.47
CA LEU A 24 20.56 3.52 13.06
C LEU A 24 19.42 3.70 12.06
N LEU A 25 19.73 4.07 10.81
CA LEU A 25 18.73 4.20 9.74
C LEU A 25 18.07 2.85 9.42
N ALA A 26 18.85 1.76 9.41
CA ALA A 26 18.30 0.42 9.23
C ALA A 26 17.31 0.06 10.35
N LEU A 27 17.67 0.35 11.61
CA LEU A 27 16.80 0.13 12.76
C LEU A 27 15.52 0.97 12.67
N VAL A 28 15.63 2.25 12.33
CA VAL A 28 14.46 3.13 12.16
C VAL A 28 13.55 2.60 11.05
N GLY A 29 14.10 2.24 9.89
CA GLY A 29 13.32 1.66 8.80
C GLY A 29 12.62 0.36 9.19
N PHE A 30 13.30 -0.50 9.94
CA PHE A 30 12.72 -1.72 10.49
C PHE A 30 11.57 -1.43 11.46
N LEU A 31 11.76 -0.50 12.40
CA LEU A 31 10.71 -0.11 13.36
C LEU A 31 9.51 0.53 12.68
N LEU A 32 9.72 1.35 11.65
CA LEU A 32 8.64 1.91 10.83
C LEU A 32 7.86 0.81 10.09
N GLY A 33 8.56 -0.21 9.58
CA GLY A 33 7.92 -1.38 8.97
C GLY A 33 7.06 -2.16 9.95
N LEU A 34 7.58 -2.44 11.15
CA LEU A 34 6.81 -3.06 12.23
C LEU A 34 5.59 -2.23 12.62
N PHE A 35 5.77 -0.92 12.77
CA PHE A 35 4.69 0.02 13.05
C PHE A 35 3.61 -0.03 11.97
N ALA A 36 4.00 0.00 10.70
CA ALA A 36 3.05 -0.07 9.58
C ALA A 36 2.24 -1.37 9.63
N VAL A 37 2.86 -2.52 9.89
CA VAL A 37 2.14 -3.80 10.00
C VAL A 37 1.18 -3.81 11.18
N MET A 38 1.56 -3.23 12.32
CA MET A 38 0.70 -3.18 13.51
C MET A 38 -0.48 -2.21 13.38
N VAL A 39 -0.28 -1.08 12.70
CA VAL A 39 -1.28 0.00 12.63
C VAL A 39 -2.18 -0.09 11.41
N THR A 40 -1.70 -0.65 10.29
CA THR A 40 -2.51 -0.77 9.06
C THR A 40 -3.70 -1.69 9.33
N PRO A 41 -4.95 -1.19 9.25
CA PRO A 41 -6.12 -2.03 9.42
C PRO A 41 -6.16 -3.12 8.35
N ARG A 42 -6.51 -4.33 8.76
CA ARG A 42 -6.70 -5.45 7.85
C ARG A 42 -8.20 -5.62 7.66
N GLU A 43 -8.69 -5.36 6.44
CA GLU A 43 -10.05 -5.72 6.05
C GLU A 43 -10.02 -7.15 5.53
N GLU A 44 -10.65 -8.09 6.26
CA GLU A 44 -10.73 -9.50 5.85
C GLU A 44 -11.61 -9.68 4.62
N GLU A 45 -12.66 -8.88 4.55
CA GLU A 45 -13.53 -8.73 3.39
C GLU A 45 -13.37 -7.30 2.89
N PRO A 46 -12.76 -7.08 1.71
CA PRO A 46 -12.71 -5.74 1.15
C PRO A 46 -14.13 -5.21 1.10
N GLN A 47 -14.36 -4.01 1.64
CA GLN A 47 -15.69 -3.41 1.62
C GLN A 47 -16.06 -3.06 0.18
N ILE A 48 -16.67 -4.00 -0.55
CA ILE A 48 -17.14 -3.80 -1.91
C ILE A 48 -18.47 -3.05 -1.85
N ASN A 49 -18.41 -1.72 -1.97
CA ASN A 49 -19.62 -0.94 -2.22
C ASN A 49 -19.98 -1.05 -3.70
N VAL A 50 -20.87 -1.98 -4.01
CA VAL A 50 -21.53 -2.06 -5.31
C VAL A 50 -22.59 -0.95 -5.39
N THR A 51 -22.40 -0.03 -6.34
CA THR A 51 -23.37 1.04 -6.60
C THR A 51 -24.68 0.43 -7.10
N PHE A 52 -25.67 0.32 -6.22
CA PHE A 52 -27.03 -0.10 -6.58
C PHE A 52 -27.96 1.11 -6.68
N ALA A 53 -28.72 1.16 -7.78
CA ALA A 53 -29.87 2.03 -7.91
C ALA A 53 -31.12 1.14 -8.00
N ASN A 54 -32.02 1.27 -7.02
CA ASN A 54 -33.31 0.59 -7.07
C ASN A 54 -34.31 1.48 -7.81
N VAL A 55 -34.88 0.98 -8.90
CA VAL A 55 -35.95 1.66 -9.63
C VAL A 55 -37.27 1.02 -9.22
N PHE A 56 -38.07 1.75 -8.44
CA PHE A 56 -39.42 1.33 -8.08
C PHE A 56 -40.43 2.08 -8.93
N VAL A 57 -41.22 1.36 -9.72
CA VAL A 57 -42.36 1.91 -10.47
C VAL A 57 -43.64 1.41 -9.82
N PRO A 58 -44.35 2.23 -9.02
CA PRO A 58 -45.63 1.84 -8.46
C PRO A 58 -46.70 1.83 -9.56
N PHE A 59 -47.31 0.66 -9.83
CA PHE A 59 -48.44 0.55 -10.76
C PHE A 59 -49.67 -0.09 -10.07
N PRO A 60 -50.34 0.66 -9.17
CA PRO A 60 -51.46 0.14 -8.40
C PRO A 60 -52.66 -0.16 -9.32
N GLY A 61 -53.17 -1.38 -9.26
CA GLY A 61 -54.36 -1.82 -10.02
C GLY A 61 -54.06 -2.60 -11.31
N ALA A 62 -52.78 -2.75 -11.71
CA ALA A 62 -52.39 -3.61 -12.82
C ALA A 62 -52.39 -5.09 -12.40
N THR A 63 -52.87 -5.97 -13.27
CA THR A 63 -52.77 -7.42 -13.10
C THR A 63 -51.33 -7.89 -13.38
N ALA A 64 -50.95 -9.08 -12.92
CA ALA A 64 -49.60 -9.62 -13.14
C ALA A 64 -49.21 -9.80 -14.62
N ASN A 65 -50.18 -9.76 -15.54
CA ASN A 65 -49.93 -9.79 -16.99
C ASN A 65 -49.68 -8.40 -17.60
N GLU A 66 -49.98 -7.32 -16.87
CA GLU A 66 -49.90 -5.92 -17.32
C GLU A 66 -48.70 -5.16 -16.74
N VAL A 67 -47.97 -5.79 -15.80
CA VAL A 67 -46.67 -5.34 -15.25
C VAL A 67 -45.55 -5.98 -16.04
#